data_AF-A0A377F8U7-F1
#
_entry.id   AF-A0A377F8U7-F1
#
_cell.length_a   1.000
_cell.length_b   1.000
_cell.length_c   1.000
_cell.angle_alpha   90.00
_cell.angle_beta   90.00
_cell.angle_gamma   90.00
#
_symmetry.space_group_name_H-M   'P 1'
#
loop_
_entity.id
_entity.type
_entity.pdbx_description
1 polymer ?
#
loop_
_entity_poly.entity_id
_entity_poly.type
_entity_poly.pdbx_seq_one_letter_code
_entity_poly.pdbx_strand_id
1 'polypeptide(L)'
;MKTWIFICMSIAMLLWFLSTLRRKPSQKKGCIDAIIPAYNEGPCLAQSLDNLLRNPYFCRVICVNDGSTDNTEAVMAEVKRKWGDRFVAVTQKNTGKGGALMNGLNYATCDQVFLSDADTYVPPDQDGMGYMLAEIERGADAVGGIPSTALKGAGCYRTSARP
;
A
#
# COMPACT_ATOMS: atom_id res chain seq x y z
N MET A 1 25.23 -27.71 38.94
CA MET A 1 24.37 -28.18 37.82
C MET A 1 23.07 -27.39 37.69
N LYS A 2 22.29 -27.17 38.76
CA LYS A 2 20.99 -26.46 38.67
C LYS A 2 21.07 -25.02 38.14
N THR A 3 22.07 -24.23 38.55
CA THR A 3 22.22 -22.82 38.11
C THR A 3 22.42 -22.69 36.60
N TRP A 4 23.16 -23.62 35.98
CA TRP A 4 23.40 -23.62 34.54
C TRP A 4 22.12 -23.88 33.74
N ILE A 5 21.25 -24.76 34.24
CA ILE A 5 19.94 -25.04 33.62
C ILE A 5 19.06 -23.78 33.63
N PHE A 6 19.01 -23.07 34.76
CA PHE A 6 18.25 -21.82 34.87
C PHE A 6 18.79 -20.72 33.94
N ILE A 7 20.11 -20.58 33.84
CA ILE A 7 20.72 -19.59 32.93
C ILE A 7 20.38 -19.93 31.47
N CYS A 8 20.51 -21.20 31.06
CA CYS A 8 20.16 -21.63 29.72
C CYS A 8 18.68 -21.41 29.39
N MET A 9 17.76 -21.72 30.32
CA MET A 9 16.32 -21.46 30.13
C MET A 9 16.01 -19.97 30.01
N SER A 10 16.61 -19.13 30.85
CA SER A 10 16.42 -17.67 30.79
C SER A 10 16.94 -17.07 29.48
N ILE A 11 18.10 -17.53 28.99
CA ILE A 11 18.63 -17.12 27.68
C ILE A 11 17.69 -17.58 26.55
N ALA A 12 17.19 -18.82 26.60
CA ALA A 12 16.27 -19.33 25.59
C ALA A 12 14.95 -18.53 25.57
N MET A 13 14.38 -18.21 26.74
CA MET A 13 13.19 -17.35 26.83
C MET A 13 13.47 -15.93 26.34
N LEU A 14 14.63 -15.36 26.65
CA LEU A 14 15.01 -14.03 26.18
C LEU A 14 15.18 -14.00 24.66
N LEU A 15 15.87 -15.00 24.09
CA LEU A 15 16.04 -15.12 22.64
C LEU A 15 14.69 -15.33 21.94
N TRP A 16 13.81 -16.17 22.52
CA TRP A 16 12.44 -16.33 22.02
C TRP A 16 11.68 -15.00 22.08
N PHE A 17 11.68 -14.30 23.22
CA PHE A 17 11.04 -13.00 23.39
C PHE A 17 11.57 -11.96 22.40
N LEU A 18 12.89 -11.84 22.26
CA LEU A 18 13.52 -10.95 21.27
C LEU A 18 13.15 -11.33 19.83
N SER A 19 13.00 -12.63 19.53
CA SER A 19 12.56 -13.08 18.21
C SER A 19 11.10 -12.71 17.91
N THR A 20 10.24 -12.65 18.94
CA THR A 20 8.83 -12.21 18.79
C THR A 20 8.70 -10.71 18.56
N LEU A 21 9.70 -9.92 18.93
CA LEU A 21 9.73 -8.47 18.68
C LEU A 21 10.03 -8.12 17.21
N ARG A 22 10.61 -9.04 16.44
CA ARG A 22 10.98 -8.80 15.04
C ARG A 22 9.78 -9.01 14.12
N ARG A 23 9.12 -7.92 13.73
CA ARG A 23 8.08 -7.95 12.70
C ARG A 23 8.70 -8.37 11.36
N LYS A 24 8.07 -9.31 10.67
CA LYS A 24 8.46 -9.71 9.31
C LYS A 24 7.41 -9.21 8.33
N PRO A 25 7.79 -8.74 7.14
CA PRO A 25 6.83 -8.38 6.11
C PRO A 25 6.16 -9.64 5.55
N SER A 26 4.91 -9.50 5.13
CA SER A 26 4.18 -10.53 4.41
C SER A 26 4.90 -10.85 3.10
N GLN A 27 4.86 -12.11 2.68
CA GLN A 27 5.48 -12.57 1.43
C GLN A 27 4.48 -12.69 0.28
N LYS A 28 3.20 -12.38 0.52
CA LYS A 28 2.15 -12.41 -0.50
C LYS A 28 2.28 -11.19 -1.42
N LYS A 29 2.95 -11.38 -2.55
CA LYS A 29 3.11 -10.39 -3.62
C LYS A 29 1.94 -10.44 -4.60
N GLY A 30 1.71 -9.35 -5.32
CA GLY A 30 0.65 -9.26 -6.34
C GLY A 30 -0.76 -9.51 -5.81
N CYS A 31 -1.06 -9.10 -4.58
CA CYS A 31 -2.34 -9.38 -3.92
C CYS A 31 -3.10 -8.14 -3.44
N ILE A 32 -2.66 -6.96 -3.88
CA ILE A 32 -3.25 -5.67 -3.53
C ILE A 32 -3.60 -4.91 -4.81
N ASP A 33 -4.79 -4.33 -4.91
CA ASP A 33 -5.09 -3.36 -5.96
C ASP A 33 -4.92 -1.93 -5.42
N ALA A 34 -4.07 -1.13 -6.07
CA ALA A 34 -3.91 0.28 -5.71
C ALA A 34 -4.97 1.13 -6.43
N ILE A 35 -5.60 2.08 -5.72
CA ILE A 35 -6.60 2.99 -6.28
C ILE A 35 -6.15 4.43 -6.05
N ILE A 36 -5.96 5.15 -7.15
CA ILE A 36 -5.39 6.49 -7.19
C ILE A 36 -6.40 7.45 -7.85
N PRO A 37 -6.99 8.39 -7.08
CA PRO A 37 -7.80 9.45 -7.65
C PRO A 37 -6.88 10.53 -8.24
N ALA A 38 -7.23 11.06 -9.41
CA ALA A 38 -6.46 12.11 -10.07
C ALA A 38 -7.39 13.22 -10.58
N TYR A 39 -7.07 14.47 -10.22
CA TYR A 39 -7.72 15.66 -10.77
C TYR A 39 -6.67 16.75 -10.97
N ASN A 40 -6.31 17.03 -12.21
CA ASN A 40 -5.25 17.96 -12.59
C ASN A 40 -3.85 17.60 -12.02
N GLU A 41 -3.48 16.32 -12.14
CA GLU A 41 -2.25 15.74 -11.57
C GLU A 41 -1.19 15.40 -12.64
N GLY A 42 -1.39 15.85 -13.88
CA GLY A 42 -0.50 15.55 -15.00
C GLY A 42 1.01 15.71 -14.73
N PRO A 43 1.46 16.76 -14.00
CA PRO A 43 2.89 16.97 -13.72
C PRO A 43 3.57 15.87 -12.88
N CYS A 44 2.87 15.24 -11.93
CA CYS A 44 3.44 14.27 -10.99
C CYS A 44 2.98 12.83 -11.23
N LEU A 45 1.81 12.65 -11.86
CA LEU A 45 1.11 11.37 -11.94
C LEU A 45 1.94 10.26 -12.58
N ALA A 46 2.68 10.57 -13.65
CA ALA A 46 3.48 9.57 -14.36
C ALA A 46 4.49 8.87 -13.44
N GLN A 47 5.18 9.64 -12.60
CA GLN A 47 6.17 9.12 -11.67
C GLN A 47 5.52 8.28 -10.58
N SER A 48 4.44 8.79 -9.97
CA SER A 48 3.72 8.06 -8.91
C SER A 48 3.16 6.73 -9.41
N LEU A 49 2.52 6.72 -10.58
CA LEU A 49 1.99 5.50 -11.18
C LEU A 49 3.09 4.49 -11.53
N ASP A 50 4.22 4.96 -12.08
CA ASP A 50 5.34 4.07 -12.41
C ASP A 50 5.95 3.42 -11.16
N ASN A 51 6.04 4.15 -10.05
CA ASN A 51 6.51 3.61 -8.77
C ASN A 51 5.56 2.55 -8.21
N LEU A 52 4.26 2.81 -8.23
CA LEU A 52 3.26 1.83 -7.81
C LEU A 52 3.29 0.60 -8.72
N LEU A 53 3.36 0.76 -10.03
CA LEU A 53 3.34 -0.36 -10.98
C LEU A 53 4.58 -1.27 -10.86
N ARG A 54 5.72 -0.71 -10.45
CA ARG A 54 6.96 -1.46 -10.13
C ARG A 54 6.93 -2.16 -8.77
N ASN A 55 6.05 -1.76 -7.86
CA ASN A 55 6.01 -2.35 -6.53
C ASN A 55 5.41 -3.77 -6.60
N PRO A 56 6.11 -4.80 -6.08
CA PRO A 56 5.74 -6.19 -6.28
C PRO A 56 4.49 -6.61 -5.51
N TYR A 57 4.03 -5.83 -4.53
CA TYR A 57 2.84 -6.17 -3.75
C TYR A 57 1.54 -5.87 -4.50
N PHE A 58 1.56 -4.93 -5.45
CA PHE A 58 0.38 -4.61 -6.23
C PHE A 58 0.14 -5.61 -7.35
N CYS A 59 -1.10 -6.06 -7.49
CA CYS A 59 -1.62 -6.81 -8.63
C CYS A 59 -1.91 -5.85 -9.78
N ARG A 60 -2.68 -4.79 -9.52
CA ARG A 60 -3.03 -3.75 -10.49
C ARG A 60 -2.97 -2.37 -9.83
N VAL A 61 -2.82 -1.36 -10.67
CA VAL A 61 -2.97 0.05 -10.29
C VAL A 61 -4.13 0.63 -11.08
N ILE A 62 -5.13 1.11 -10.36
CA ILE A 62 -6.37 1.69 -10.86
C ILE A 62 -6.27 3.19 -10.64
N CYS A 63 -6.25 3.96 -11.72
CA CYS A 63 -6.23 5.41 -11.66
C CYS A 63 -7.54 5.95 -12.20
N VAL A 64 -8.20 6.81 -11.41
CA VAL A 64 -9.48 7.41 -11.74
C VAL A 64 -9.30 8.90 -11.99
N ASN A 65 -9.37 9.30 -13.26
CA ASN A 65 -9.42 10.70 -13.67
C ASN A 65 -10.81 11.29 -13.34
N ASP A 66 -10.86 12.17 -12.36
CA ASP A 66 -12.08 12.81 -11.86
C ASP A 66 -12.41 14.10 -12.63
N GLY A 67 -12.39 14.01 -13.97
CA GLY A 67 -12.75 15.12 -14.85
C GLY A 67 -11.69 16.21 -14.98
N SER A 68 -10.40 15.84 -15.04
CA SER A 68 -9.29 16.79 -15.20
C SER A 68 -9.39 17.60 -16.49
N THR A 69 -8.84 18.81 -16.45
CA THR A 69 -8.77 19.75 -17.58
C THR A 69 -7.36 19.92 -18.13
N ASP A 70 -6.36 19.32 -17.48
CA ASP A 70 -4.96 19.33 -17.90
C ASP A 70 -4.61 18.06 -18.73
N ASN A 71 -3.31 17.72 -18.80
CA ASN A 71 -2.83 16.55 -19.52
C ASN A 71 -2.91 15.22 -18.73
N THR A 72 -3.62 15.15 -17.59
CA THR A 72 -3.78 13.94 -16.76
C THR A 72 -4.21 12.73 -17.57
N GLU A 73 -5.22 12.88 -18.44
CA GLU A 73 -5.75 11.78 -19.25
C GLU A 73 -4.72 11.26 -20.28
N ALA A 74 -3.94 12.17 -20.87
CA ALA A 74 -2.87 11.81 -21.80
C ALA A 74 -1.78 11.01 -21.08
N VAL A 75 -1.40 11.41 -19.87
CA VAL A 75 -0.43 10.67 -19.03
C VAL A 75 -0.96 9.27 -18.72
N MET A 76 -2.23 9.12 -18.35
CA MET A 76 -2.84 7.82 -18.10
C MET A 76 -2.82 6.92 -19.34
N ALA A 77 -3.07 7.47 -20.53
CA ALA A 77 -3.00 6.71 -21.78
C ALA A 77 -1.57 6.19 -22.07
N GLU A 78 -0.55 7.00 -21.79
CA GLU A 78 0.85 6.57 -21.92
C GLU A 78 1.21 5.46 -20.93
N VAL A 79 0.80 5.59 -19.67
CA VAL A 79 1.00 4.55 -18.65
C VAL A 79 0.27 3.27 -19.03
N LYS A 80 -0.96 3.35 -19.54
CA LYS A 80 -1.73 2.19 -20.03
C LYS A 80 -1.02 1.47 -21.15
N ARG A 81 -0.48 2.20 -22.12
CA ARG A 81 0.29 1.64 -23.24
C ARG A 81 1.58 0.94 -22.75
N LYS A 82 2.24 1.49 -21.72
CA LYS A 82 3.46 0.92 -21.16
C LYS A 82 3.21 -0.35 -20.33
N TRP A 83 2.16 -0.36 -19.51
CA TRP A 83 1.96 -1.39 -18.48
C TRP A 83 0.81 -2.37 -18.78
N GLY A 84 0.03 -2.14 -19.84
CA GLY A 84 -1.03 -3.05 -20.26
C GLY A 84 -2.07 -3.26 -19.17
N ASP A 85 -2.44 -4.50 -18.89
CA ASP A 85 -3.53 -4.85 -17.98
C ASP A 85 -3.22 -4.67 -16.49
N ARG A 86 -1.94 -4.46 -16.16
CA ARG A 86 -1.50 -4.03 -14.82
C ARG A 86 -2.04 -2.65 -14.46
N PHE A 87 -2.38 -1.83 -15.45
CA PHE A 87 -2.91 -0.48 -15.25
C PHE A 87 -4.35 -0.38 -15.73
N VAL A 88 -5.23 0.21 -14.91
CA VAL A 88 -6.63 0.48 -15.23
C VAL A 88 -6.84 1.98 -15.23
N ALA A 89 -7.15 2.54 -16.40
CA ALA A 89 -7.50 3.93 -16.56
C ALA A 89 -9.03 4.06 -16.55
N VAL A 90 -9.57 4.87 -15.65
CA VAL A 90 -10.99 5.18 -15.56
C VAL A 90 -11.16 6.69 -15.66
N THR A 91 -12.07 7.16 -16.50
CA THR A 91 -12.42 8.59 -16.59
C THR A 91 -13.88 8.77 -16.21
N GLN A 92 -14.16 9.79 -15.40
CA GLN A 92 -15.50 10.15 -14.97
C GLN A 92 -15.66 11.68 -14.95
N LYS A 93 -16.90 12.15 -14.79
CA LYS A 93 -17.16 13.56 -14.45
C LYS A 93 -16.67 13.83 -13.02
N ASN A 94 -16.19 15.04 -12.76
CA ASN A 94 -15.74 15.45 -11.43
C ASN A 94 -16.85 15.24 -10.36
N THR A 95 -16.54 14.41 -9.37
CA THR A 95 -17.38 14.13 -8.19
C THR A 95 -16.64 14.31 -6.87
N GLY A 96 -15.38 14.77 -6.93
CA GLY A 96 -14.46 14.85 -5.83
C GLY A 96 -13.72 13.53 -5.54
N LYS A 97 -12.64 13.63 -4.77
CA LYS A 97 -11.75 12.51 -4.39
C LYS A 97 -12.50 11.28 -3.88
N GLY A 98 -13.49 11.47 -3.00
CA GLY A 98 -14.28 10.37 -2.45
C GLY A 98 -15.08 9.62 -3.52
N GLY A 99 -15.69 10.35 -4.47
CA GLY A 99 -16.43 9.74 -5.58
C GLY A 99 -15.50 9.01 -6.56
N ALA A 100 -14.32 9.56 -6.84
CA ALA A 100 -13.30 8.91 -7.64
C ALA A 100 -12.79 7.61 -7.00
N LEU A 101 -12.50 7.61 -5.70
CA LEU A 101 -12.10 6.42 -4.95
C LEU A 101 -13.21 5.35 -4.97
N MET A 102 -14.46 5.75 -4.73
CA MET A 102 -15.62 4.86 -4.77
C MET A 102 -15.82 4.23 -6.14
N ASN A 103 -15.65 5.00 -7.22
CA ASN A 103 -15.71 4.44 -8.56
C ASN A 103 -14.56 3.46 -8.80
N GLY A 104 -13.35 3.80 -8.36
CA GLY A 104 -12.17 2.92 -8.46
C GLY A 104 -12.36 1.56 -7.78
N LEU A 105 -13.08 1.51 -6.65
CA LEU A 105 -13.39 0.27 -5.94
C LEU A 105 -14.17 -0.74 -6.80
N ASN A 106 -15.00 -0.28 -7.74
CA ASN A 106 -15.75 -1.16 -8.63
C ASN A 106 -14.85 -1.95 -9.60
N TYR A 107 -13.59 -1.55 -9.76
CA TYR A 107 -12.62 -2.21 -10.63
C TYR A 107 -11.60 -3.06 -9.86
N ALA A 108 -11.64 -3.03 -8.52
CA ALA A 108 -10.79 -3.83 -7.67
C ALA A 108 -11.17 -5.32 -7.78
N THR A 109 -10.15 -6.16 -7.80
CA THR A 109 -10.24 -7.61 -7.97
C THR A 109 -9.59 -8.39 -6.83
N CYS A 110 -8.64 -7.77 -6.14
CA CYS A 110 -8.02 -8.32 -4.94
C CYS A 110 -8.89 -8.09 -3.70
N ASP A 111 -8.74 -8.97 -2.70
CA ASP A 111 -9.37 -8.81 -1.38
C ASP A 111 -8.86 -7.56 -0.63
N GLN A 112 -7.67 -7.08 -0.99
CA GLN A 112 -7.00 -5.95 -0.36
C GLN A 112 -6.86 -4.80 -1.35
N VAL A 113 -7.22 -3.60 -0.89
CA VAL A 113 -7.06 -2.36 -1.65
C VAL A 113 -6.13 -1.40 -0.92
N PHE A 114 -5.35 -0.66 -1.70
CA PHE A 114 -4.49 0.41 -1.19
C PHE A 114 -4.94 1.73 -1.80
N LEU A 115 -5.37 2.66 -0.95
CA LEU A 115 -5.81 3.99 -1.38
C LEU A 115 -4.67 4.98 -1.15
N SER A 116 -4.30 5.73 -2.18
CA SER A 116 -3.20 6.71 -2.11
C SER A 116 -3.45 7.86 -3.06
N ASP A 117 -2.79 8.98 -2.80
CA ASP A 117 -2.86 10.17 -3.66
C ASP A 117 -1.96 10.06 -4.89
N ALA A 118 -2.30 10.84 -5.93
CA ALA A 118 -1.61 10.86 -7.22
C ALA A 118 -0.18 11.39 -7.15
N ASP A 119 0.19 12.10 -6.08
CA ASP A 119 1.51 12.68 -5.84
C ASP A 119 2.33 11.91 -4.79
N THR A 120 1.80 10.79 -4.28
CA THR A 120 2.46 10.02 -3.22
C THR A 120 3.52 9.07 -3.77
N TYR A 121 4.72 9.16 -3.20
CA TYR A 121 5.82 8.24 -3.48
C TYR A 121 5.77 7.00 -2.57
N VAL A 122 5.53 5.83 -3.17
CA VAL A 122 5.63 4.53 -2.50
C VAL A 122 6.83 3.77 -3.06
N PRO A 123 7.93 3.58 -2.28
CA PRO A 123 9.13 2.89 -2.77
C PRO A 123 8.81 1.45 -3.21
N PRO A 124 9.14 1.05 -4.45
CA PRO A 124 8.86 -0.31 -4.95
C PRO A 124 9.82 -1.37 -4.40
N ASP A 125 11.01 -0.97 -3.96
CA ASP A 125 12.10 -1.81 -3.49
C ASP A 125 12.10 -2.04 -1.98
N GLN A 126 11.15 -1.44 -1.25
CA GLN A 126 11.02 -1.59 0.18
C GLN A 126 9.83 -2.47 0.55
N ASP A 127 9.97 -3.20 1.65
CA ASP A 127 8.92 -4.08 2.19
C ASP A 127 7.79 -3.33 2.92
N GLY A 128 7.65 -2.02 2.73
CA GLY A 128 6.64 -1.19 3.40
C GLY A 128 5.23 -1.76 3.25
N MET A 129 4.84 -2.11 2.02
CA MET A 129 3.56 -2.76 1.75
C MET A 129 3.44 -4.15 2.39
N GLY A 130 4.54 -4.89 2.46
CA GLY A 130 4.58 -6.19 3.15
C GLY A 130 4.34 -6.07 4.65
N TYR A 131 4.85 -5.03 5.29
CA TYR A 131 4.54 -4.75 6.70
C TYR A 131 3.08 -4.36 6.90
N MET A 132 2.51 -3.54 6.01
CA MET A 132 1.09 -3.18 6.08
C MET A 132 0.21 -4.42 5.92
N LEU A 133 0.50 -5.24 4.92
CA LEU A 133 -0.23 -6.48 4.66
C LEU A 133 -0.14 -7.47 5.83
N ALA A 134 1.04 -7.59 6.46
CA ALA A 134 1.20 -8.48 7.61
C ALA A 134 0.29 -8.11 8.80
N GLU A 135 -0.05 -6.82 8.97
CA GLU A 135 -0.98 -6.40 10.02
C GLU A 135 -2.44 -6.71 9.65
N ILE A 136 -2.82 -6.61 8.37
CA ILE A 136 -4.11 -7.12 7.88
C ILE A 136 -4.23 -8.63 8.11
N GLU A 137 -3.19 -9.40 7.79
CA GLU A 137 -3.16 -10.85 8.01
C GLU A 137 -3.29 -11.25 9.50
N ARG A 138 -2.98 -10.33 10.42
CA ARG A 138 -3.18 -10.46 11.87
C ARG A 138 -4.59 -10.04 12.33
N GLY A 139 -5.47 -9.74 11.38
CA GLY A 139 -6.87 -9.37 11.58
C GLY A 139 -7.09 -7.87 11.79
N ALA A 140 -6.21 -7.00 11.30
CA ALA A 140 -6.57 -5.58 11.18
C ALA A 140 -7.52 -5.40 9.99
N ASP A 141 -8.56 -4.59 10.15
CA ASP A 141 -9.50 -4.29 9.05
C ASP A 141 -8.96 -3.18 8.12
N ALA A 142 -8.10 -2.30 8.67
CA ALA A 142 -7.43 -1.24 7.94
C ALA A 142 -6.06 -0.94 8.56
N VAL A 143 -5.14 -0.49 7.73
CA VAL A 143 -3.76 -0.14 8.11
C VAL A 143 -3.37 1.19 7.45
N GLY A 144 -2.99 2.16 8.27
CA GLY A 144 -2.49 3.46 7.79
C GLY A 144 -0.97 3.49 7.73
N GLY A 145 -0.43 4.01 6.62
CA GLY A 145 0.99 4.37 6.50
C GLY A 145 1.25 5.75 7.10
N ILE A 146 2.32 5.89 7.87
CA ILE A 146 2.78 7.20 8.38
C ILE A 146 4.05 7.58 7.63
N PRO A 147 4.01 8.58 6.73
CA PRO A 147 5.22 9.08 6.10
C PRO A 147 6.08 9.75 7.16
N SER A 148 7.30 9.26 7.39
CA SER A 148 8.21 9.93 8.29
C SER A 148 9.66 9.74 7.89
N THR A 149 10.36 10.86 7.72
CA THR A 149 11.82 10.93 7.70
C THR A 149 12.42 10.92 9.11
N ALA A 150 11.60 11.08 10.17
CA ALA A 150 12.04 11.28 11.56
C ALA A 150 11.61 10.17 12.55
N LEU A 151 10.69 9.28 12.16
CA LEU A 151 10.17 8.22 13.04
C LEU A 151 10.81 6.88 12.66
N LYS A 152 12.02 6.65 13.16
CA LYS A 152 12.50 5.27 13.36
C LYS A 152 11.57 4.60 14.38
N GLY A 153 10.54 3.89 13.90
CA GLY A 153 9.71 2.99 14.72
C GLY A 153 8.29 3.44 15.07
N ALA A 154 7.70 4.45 14.40
CA ALA A 154 6.28 4.74 14.61
C ALA A 154 5.41 3.67 13.93
N GLY A 155 4.76 2.86 14.76
CA GLY A 155 3.98 1.71 14.37
C GLY A 155 2.65 2.05 13.71
N CYS A 156 2.25 1.14 12.83
CA CYS A 156 0.90 0.95 12.32
C CYS A 156 -0.15 1.08 13.43
N TYR A 157 -1.10 2.01 13.29
CA TYR A 157 -2.28 2.08 14.16
C TYR A 157 -3.35 1.11 13.65
N ARG A 158 -3.77 0.18 14.51
CA ARG A 158 -4.90 -0.72 14.26
C ARG A 158 -6.17 -0.04 14.74
N THR A 159 -7.01 0.43 13.84
CA THR A 159 -8.37 0.86 14.18
C THR A 159 -9.28 -0.35 14.02
N SER A 160 -9.64 -1.01 15.12
CA SER A 160 -10.72 -2.00 15.10
C SER A 160 -12.04 -1.25 15.30
N ALA A 161 -12.81 -1.06 14.24
CA ALA A 161 -14.21 -0.70 14.38
C ALA A 161 -14.99 -2.00 14.58
N ARG A 162 -15.30 -2.36 15.82
CA ARG A 162 -16.34 -3.35 16.09
C ARG A 162 -17.67 -2.64 16.29
N PRO A 163 -18.79 -3.14 15.72
CA PRO A 163 -20.13 -2.63 16.01
C PRO A 163 -20.52 -2.86 17.48
#